data_AF-A0A7V0P0L0-F1
#
_entry.id   AF-A0A7V0P0L0-F1
#
_cell.length_a   1.000
_cell.length_b   1.000
_cell.length_c   1.000
_cell.angle_alpha   90.00
_cell.angle_beta   90.00
_cell.angle_gamma   90.00
#
_symmetry.space_group_name_H-M   'P 1'
#
loop_
_entity.id
_entity.type
_entity.pdbx_description
1 polymer ?
#
loop_
_entity_poly.entity_id
_entity_poly.type
_entity_poly.pdbx_seq_one_letter_code
_entity_poly.pdbx_strand_id
1 'polypeptide(L)'
;FTIYSKKKKSLLTAILLGLVVYMFWFLTYFVNSLALGAGLTLADVFKVGPMTQIATMIPLSIAGIGLREGAFMGLLDSLGVVQGASSAARSAMMLSATMVYFVSISVNIFGAIIFLTRRTDYKRQMEEMRKSRAGN
;
A
#
# COMPACT_ATOMS: atom_id res chain seq x y z
N PHE A 1 0.30 4.24 -25.41
CA PHE A 1 0.06 5.56 -24.79
C PHE A 1 -0.77 6.52 -25.65
N THR A 2 -0.71 6.46 -26.98
CA THR A 2 -1.49 7.31 -27.92
C THR A 2 -3.02 7.14 -27.84
N ILE A 3 -3.52 5.97 -27.42
CA ILE A 3 -4.97 5.69 -27.30
C ILE A 3 -5.64 6.47 -26.15
N TYR A 4 -4.89 6.84 -25.10
CA TYR A 4 -5.44 7.54 -23.92
C TYR A 4 -5.25 9.07 -23.96
N SER A 5 -4.48 9.62 -24.91
CA SER A 5 -4.21 11.07 -24.97
C SER A 5 -5.46 11.91 -25.21
N LYS A 6 -6.50 11.33 -25.83
CA LYS A 6 -7.81 11.97 -26.05
C LYS A 6 -8.80 11.80 -24.88
N LYS A 7 -8.51 10.96 -23.88
CA LYS A 7 -9.38 10.68 -22.73
C LYS A 7 -8.87 11.34 -21.44
N LYS A 8 -8.57 12.65 -21.49
CA LYS A 8 -8.06 13.44 -20.35
C LYS A 8 -8.92 13.29 -19.08
N LYS A 9 -10.25 13.25 -19.21
CA LYS A 9 -11.18 13.01 -18.09
C LYS A 9 -10.95 11.65 -17.42
N SER A 10 -10.78 10.59 -18.21
CA SER A 10 -10.55 9.23 -17.67
C SER A 10 -9.22 9.13 -16.94
N LEU A 11 -8.16 9.80 -17.44
CA LEU A 11 -6.86 9.86 -16.77
C LEU A 11 -6.96 10.62 -15.44
N LEU A 12 -7.66 11.77 -15.43
CA LEU A 12 -7.87 12.54 -14.20
C LEU A 12 -8.68 11.73 -13.16
N THR A 13 -9.76 11.07 -13.59
CA THR A 13 -10.54 10.20 -12.70
C THR A 13 -9.69 9.07 -12.14
N ALA A 14 -8.84 8.43 -12.94
CA ALA A 14 -7.96 7.36 -12.47
C ALA A 14 -6.95 7.87 -11.42
N ILE A 15 -6.39 9.07 -11.61
CA ILE A 15 -5.49 9.70 -10.63
C ILE A 15 -6.22 10.02 -9.32
N LEU A 16 -7.40 10.62 -9.40
CA LEU A 16 -8.19 10.99 -8.22
C LEU A 16 -8.64 9.75 -7.43
N LEU A 17 -9.13 8.71 -8.12
CA LEU A 17 -9.47 7.45 -7.48
C LEU A 17 -8.24 6.77 -6.88
N GLY A 18 -7.09 6.82 -7.57
CA GLY A 18 -5.83 6.33 -7.04
C GLY A 18 -5.43 7.03 -5.73
N LEU A 19 -5.52 8.37 -5.68
CA LEU A 19 -5.26 9.14 -4.47
C LEU A 19 -6.16 8.71 -3.31
N VAL A 20 -7.46 8.54 -3.56
CA VAL A 20 -8.42 8.07 -2.54
C VAL A 20 -8.02 6.69 -2.02
N VAL A 21 -7.65 5.76 -2.90
CA VAL A 21 -7.19 4.42 -2.50
C VAL A 21 -5.93 4.51 -1.62
N TYR A 22 -4.95 5.34 -1.99
CA TYR A 22 -3.75 5.55 -1.18
C TYR A 22 -4.06 6.24 0.16
N MET A 23 -5.06 7.11 0.24
CA MET A 23 -5.50 7.67 1.52
C MET A 23 -5.99 6.58 2.48
N PHE A 24 -6.81 5.64 2.01
CA PHE A 24 -7.26 4.52 2.82
C PHE A 24 -6.10 3.60 3.25
N TRP A 25 -5.11 3.42 2.36
CA TRP A 25 -3.88 2.71 2.70
C TRP A 25 -3.15 3.38 3.87
N PHE A 26 -2.93 4.70 3.82
CA PHE A 26 -2.29 5.42 4.93
C PHE A 26 -3.14 5.44 6.20
N LEU A 27 -4.47 5.48 6.08
CA LEU A 27 -5.36 5.40 7.24
C LEU A 27 -5.19 4.09 8.02
N THR A 28 -4.72 3.03 7.36
CA THR A 28 -4.43 1.74 8.02
C THR A 28 -3.29 1.88 9.05
N TYR A 29 -2.25 2.68 8.76
CA TYR A 29 -1.20 2.99 9.73
C TYR A 29 -1.77 3.70 10.97
N PHE A 30 -2.70 4.63 10.76
CA PHE A 30 -3.33 5.37 11.86
C PHE A 30 -4.20 4.48 12.74
N VAL A 31 -5.07 3.66 12.14
CA VAL A 31 -5.92 2.75 12.91
C VAL A 31 -5.08 1.70 13.64
N ASN A 32 -4.02 1.19 13.03
CA ASN A 32 -3.08 0.28 13.70
C ASN A 32 -2.37 0.98 14.88
N SER A 33 -1.92 2.22 14.68
CA SER A 33 -1.30 3.02 15.73
C SER A 33 -2.25 3.26 16.91
N LEU A 34 -3.51 3.57 16.62
CA LEU A 34 -4.55 3.75 17.64
C LEU A 34 -4.83 2.46 18.40
N ALA A 35 -4.97 1.34 17.69
CA ALA A 35 -5.22 0.02 18.28
C ALA A 35 -4.06 -0.46 19.17
N LEU A 36 -2.81 -0.13 18.80
CA LEU A 36 -1.61 -0.51 19.54
C LEU A 36 -1.20 0.50 20.63
N GLY A 37 -1.91 1.63 20.76
CA GLY A 37 -1.58 2.67 21.74
C GLY A 37 -0.28 3.41 21.43
N ALA A 38 0.09 3.53 20.15
CA ALA A 38 1.34 4.18 19.72
C ALA A 38 1.31 5.72 19.82
N GLY A 39 0.14 6.32 20.04
CA GLY A 39 0.00 7.75 20.27
C GLY A 39 0.28 8.64 19.05
N LEU A 40 0.23 8.09 17.84
CA LEU A 40 0.43 8.88 16.63
C LEU A 40 -0.84 9.64 16.27
N THR A 41 -0.68 10.88 15.83
CA THR A 41 -1.78 11.65 15.27
C THR A 41 -1.99 11.29 13.80
N LEU A 42 -3.16 11.64 13.25
CA LEU A 42 -3.43 11.51 11.83
C LEU A 42 -2.41 12.29 10.99
N ALA A 43 -2.00 13.48 11.45
CA ALA A 43 -1.02 14.31 10.76
C ALA A 43 0.35 13.65 10.66
N ASP A 44 0.79 12.95 11.71
CA ASP A 44 2.08 12.23 11.71
C ASP A 44 2.07 11.13 10.65
N VAL A 45 0.98 10.36 10.61
CA VAL A 45 0.81 9.27 9.63
C VAL A 45 0.75 9.78 8.20
N PHE A 46 0.06 10.89 7.92
CA PHE A 46 -0.01 11.44 6.57
C PHE A 46 1.27 12.13 6.10
N LYS A 47 2.11 12.64 7.02
CA LYS A 47 3.44 13.16 6.69
C LYS A 47 4.43 12.03 6.41
N VAL A 48 4.44 11.02 7.28
CA VAL A 48 5.43 9.94 7.23
C VAL A 48 5.03 8.85 6.23
N GLY A 49 3.77 8.46 6.17
CA GLY A 49 3.25 7.34 5.38
C GLY A 49 3.66 7.35 3.90
N PRO A 50 3.44 8.44 3.14
CA PRO A 50 3.86 8.52 1.74
C PRO A 50 5.37 8.39 1.57
N MET A 51 6.16 8.99 2.46
CA MET A 51 7.62 8.91 2.41
C MET A 51 8.13 7.51 2.75
N THR A 52 7.54 6.85 3.76
CA THR A 52 7.79 5.44 4.07
C THR A 52 7.45 4.55 2.87
N GLN A 53 6.32 4.80 2.20
CA GLN A 53 5.94 4.05 1.01
C GLN A 53 6.98 4.19 -0.10
N ILE A 54 7.44 5.41 -0.39
CA ILE A 54 8.51 5.67 -1.37
C ILE A 54 9.79 4.91 -0.99
N ALA A 55 10.18 4.95 0.29
CA ALA A 55 11.35 4.21 0.76
C ALA A 55 11.20 2.70 0.53
N THR A 56 10.02 2.12 0.77
CA THR A 56 9.77 0.69 0.55
C THR A 56 9.68 0.26 -0.92
N MET A 57 9.59 1.21 -1.86
CA MET A 57 9.68 0.90 -3.30
C MET A 57 11.11 0.54 -3.72
N ILE A 58 12.11 0.89 -2.90
CA ILE A 58 13.48 0.47 -3.12
C ILE A 58 13.58 -1.00 -2.69
N PRO A 59 13.95 -1.93 -3.59
CA PRO A 59 13.93 -3.38 -3.32
C PRO A 59 15.15 -3.81 -2.47
N LEU A 60 15.39 -3.14 -1.35
CA LEU A 60 16.48 -3.46 -0.41
C LEU A 60 16.08 -4.54 0.60
N SER A 61 14.78 -4.86 0.71
CA SER A 61 14.27 -5.80 1.70
C SER A 61 13.16 -6.69 1.14
N ILE A 62 13.06 -7.91 1.69
CA ILE A 62 12.00 -8.85 1.35
C ILE A 62 10.68 -8.30 1.87
N ALA A 63 9.75 -8.03 0.95
CA ALA A 63 8.42 -7.48 1.23
C ALA A 63 8.38 -6.15 2.01
N GLY A 64 9.50 -5.42 2.07
CA GLY A 64 9.59 -4.17 2.82
C GLY A 64 9.78 -4.35 4.34
N ILE A 65 9.99 -5.57 4.84
CA ILE A 65 10.21 -5.84 6.27
C ILE A 65 11.57 -5.25 6.70
N GLY A 66 11.65 -4.61 7.87
CA GLY A 66 12.82 -3.86 8.31
C GLY A 66 12.97 -2.48 7.65
N LEU A 67 12.85 -2.39 6.32
CA LEU A 67 12.95 -1.11 5.60
C LEU A 67 11.75 -0.19 5.91
N ARG A 68 10.53 -0.75 5.94
CA ARG A 68 9.31 -0.01 6.28
C ARG A 68 9.36 0.51 7.70
N GLU A 69 9.71 -0.35 8.66
CA GLU A 69 9.79 -0.01 10.07
C GLU A 69 10.88 1.03 10.31
N GLY A 70 12.07 0.83 9.72
CA GLY A 70 13.18 1.77 9.82
C GLY A 70 12.87 3.12 9.21
N ALA A 71 12.30 3.15 8.00
CA ALA A 71 11.89 4.40 7.35
C ALA A 71 10.79 5.11 8.14
N PHE A 72 9.78 4.36 8.62
CA PHE A 72 8.68 4.92 9.41
C PHE A 72 9.20 5.52 10.73
N MET A 73 10.03 4.80 11.47
CA MET A 73 10.60 5.29 12.73
C MET A 73 11.57 6.45 12.52
N GLY A 74 12.45 6.38 11.52
CA GLY A 74 13.40 7.47 11.25
C GLY A 74 12.70 8.77 10.84
N LEU A 75 11.60 8.68 10.09
CA LEU A 75 10.77 9.83 9.73
C LEU A 75 9.95 10.35 10.92
N LEU A 76 9.45 9.48 11.80
CA LEU A 76 8.80 9.93 13.03
C LEU A 76 9.79 10.61 13.99
N ASP A 77 11.03 10.12 14.05
CA ASP A 77 12.09 10.71 14.87
C ASP A 77 12.51 12.08 14.34
N SER A 78 12.58 12.26 13.01
CA SER A 78 12.87 13.58 12.40
C SER A 78 11.75 14.61 12.63
N LEU A 79 10.51 14.14 12.90
CA LEU A 79 9.40 14.98 13.34
C LEU A 79 9.38 15.23 14.86
N GLY A 80 10.32 14.67 15.62
CA GLY A 80 10.39 14.77 17.07
C GLY A 80 9.36 13.92 17.82
N VAL A 81 8.61 13.06 17.11
CA VAL A 81 7.51 12.25 17.70
C VAL A 81 8.06 11.09 18.55
N VAL A 82 9.25 10.59 18.22
CA VAL A 82 9.92 9.49 18.95
C VAL A 82 10.64 9.99 20.21
N GLN A 83 11.00 11.28 20.23
CA GLN A 83 11.70 11.91 21.35
C GLN A 83 10.72 12.05 22.53
N GLY A 84 11.04 11.43 23.66
CA GLY A 84 10.16 11.40 24.83
C GLY A 84 9.08 10.31 24.82
N ALA A 85 8.91 9.56 23.73
CA ALA A 85 8.04 8.38 23.71
C ALA A 85 8.53 7.32 24.71
N SER A 86 7.61 6.59 25.34
CA SER A 86 7.98 5.43 26.17
C SER A 86 8.50 4.28 25.31
N SER A 87 9.24 3.34 25.89
CA SER A 87 9.69 2.14 25.17
C SER A 87 8.50 1.35 24.59
N ALA A 88 7.39 1.27 25.33
CA ALA A 88 6.17 0.64 24.86
C ALA A 88 5.56 1.36 23.64
N ALA A 89 5.52 2.71 23.67
CA ALA A 89 5.01 3.50 22.55
C ALA A 89 5.88 3.34 21.30
N ARG A 90 7.21 3.31 21.44
CA ARG A 90 8.13 3.05 20.31
C ARG A 90 7.91 1.68 19.69
N SER A 91 7.77 0.63 20.51
CA SER A 91 7.45 -0.71 20.02
C SER A 91 6.10 -0.74 19.30
N ALA A 92 5.10 -0.03 19.82
CA ALA A 92 3.78 0.10 19.18
C ALA A 92 3.86 0.85 17.84
N MET A 93 4.67 1.92 17.74
CA MET A 93 4.90 2.66 16.49
C MET A 93 5.51 1.75 15.42
N MET A 94 6.58 1.01 15.76
CA MET A 94 7.20 0.04 14.85
C MET A 94 6.20 -1.03 14.41
N LEU A 95 5.49 -1.62 15.36
CA LEU A 95 4.52 -2.67 15.09
C LEU A 95 3.37 -2.17 14.23
N SER A 96 2.94 -0.91 14.38
CA SER A 96 1.88 -0.32 13.55
C SER A 96 2.25 -0.31 12.06
N ALA A 97 3.52 -0.07 11.73
CA ALA A 97 4.01 -0.07 10.36
C ALA A 97 4.04 -1.48 9.76
N THR A 98 4.47 -2.46 10.54
CA THR A 98 4.51 -3.87 10.12
C THR A 98 3.11 -4.48 10.00
N MET A 99 2.18 -4.09 10.87
CA MET A 99 0.79 -4.54 10.78
C MET A 99 0.13 -4.17 9.44
N VAL A 100 0.54 -3.07 8.79
CA VAL A 100 0.03 -2.75 7.45
C VAL A 100 0.36 -3.83 6.44
N TYR A 101 1.54 -4.46 6.53
CA TYR A 101 1.89 -5.58 5.67
C TYR A 101 1.01 -6.80 5.94
N PHE A 102 0.83 -7.18 7.21
CA PHE A 102 0.00 -8.32 7.58
C PHE A 102 -1.47 -8.13 7.18
N VAL A 103 -2.05 -6.95 7.45
CA VAL A 103 -3.40 -6.59 7.01
C VAL A 103 -3.52 -6.71 5.49
N SER A 104 -2.51 -6.23 4.75
CA SER A 104 -2.52 -6.33 3.29
C SER A 104 -2.49 -7.78 2.79
N ILE A 105 -1.69 -8.66 3.41
CA ILE A 105 -1.69 -10.09 3.07
C ILE A 105 -3.06 -10.70 3.35
N SER A 106 -3.63 -10.44 4.53
CA SER A 106 -4.94 -10.98 4.92
C SER A 106 -6.04 -10.64 3.91
N VAL A 107 -6.04 -9.42 3.38
CA VAL A 107 -6.99 -9.01 2.33
C VAL A 107 -6.69 -9.69 0.99
N ASN A 108 -5.42 -9.85 0.63
CA ASN A 108 -5.01 -10.48 -0.62
C ASN A 108 -5.31 -11.99 -0.68
N ILE A 109 -5.42 -12.67 0.46
CA ILE A 109 -5.78 -14.10 0.52
C ILE A 109 -7.12 -14.37 -0.16
N PHE A 110 -8.11 -13.48 -0.02
CA PHE A 110 -9.40 -13.65 -0.69
C PHE A 110 -9.26 -13.67 -2.22
N GLY A 111 -8.43 -12.77 -2.77
CA GLY A 111 -8.12 -12.75 -4.20
C GLY A 111 -7.38 -14.02 -4.64
N ALA A 112 -6.45 -14.51 -3.82
CA ALA A 112 -5.73 -15.76 -4.08
C ALA A 112 -6.67 -16.98 -4.11
N ILE A 113 -7.63 -17.06 -3.18
CA ILE A 113 -8.64 -18.13 -3.16
C ILE A 113 -9.50 -18.11 -4.42
N ILE A 114 -9.98 -16.92 -4.82
CA ILE A 114 -10.76 -16.76 -6.07
C ILE A 114 -9.93 -17.19 -7.28
N PHE A 115 -8.66 -16.80 -7.33
CA PHE A 115 -7.74 -17.17 -8.40
C PHE A 115 -7.52 -18.69 -8.48
N LEU A 116 -7.28 -19.36 -7.35
CA LEU A 116 -7.02 -20.80 -7.29
C LEU A 116 -8.27 -21.64 -7.59
N THR A 117 -9.46 -21.14 -7.25
CA THR A 117 -10.73 -21.86 -7.46
C THR A 117 -11.30 -21.65 -8.86
N ARG A 118 -10.96 -20.55 -9.55
CA ARG A 118 -11.31 -20.38 -10.96
C ARG A 118 -10.41 -21.24 -11.83
N ARG A 119 -10.99 -22.29 -12.45
CA ARG A 119 -10.43 -22.90 -13.66
C ARG A 119 -10.48 -21.88 -14.79
N THR A 120 -9.47 -21.02 -14.82
CA THR A 120 -9.35 -20.00 -15.86
C THR A 120 -8.92 -20.71 -17.13
N ASP A 121 -9.81 -20.78 -18.12
CA ASP A 121 -9.55 -21.36 -19.45
C ASP A 121 -8.69 -20.37 -20.27
N TYR A 122 -7.53 -20.03 -19.72
CA TYR A 122 -6.65 -18.96 -20.17
C TYR A 122 -6.23 -19.18 -21.63
N LYS A 123 -6.08 -20.45 -22.04
CA LYS A 123 -5.79 -20.82 -23.42
C LYS A 123 -6.91 -20.40 -24.38
N ARG A 124 -8.19 -20.62 -24.00
CA ARG A 124 -9.36 -20.27 -24.81
C ARG A 124 -9.56 -18.76 -24.93
N GLN A 125 -9.40 -18.02 -23.82
CA GLN A 125 -9.48 -16.55 -23.85
C GLN A 125 -8.35 -15.91 -24.66
N MET A 126 -7.14 -16.47 -24.62
CA MET A 126 -6.01 -16.01 -25.43
C MET A 126 -6.21 -16.29 -26.92
N GLU A 127 -6.83 -17.42 -27.28
CA GLU A 127 -7.23 -17.70 -28.67
C GLU A 127 -8.32 -16.75 -29.17
N GLU A 128 -9.35 -16.49 -28.38
CA GLU A 128 -10.41 -15.54 -28.71
C GLU A 128 -9.85 -14.11 -28.89
N MET A 129 -8.93 -13.66 -28.02
CA MET A 129 -8.23 -12.37 -28.17
C MET A 129 -7.29 -12.31 -29.38
N ARG A 130 -6.66 -13.43 -29.74
CA ARG A 130 -5.79 -13.50 -30.93
C ARG A 130 -6.61 -13.46 -32.21
N LYS A 131 -7.79 -14.11 -32.24
CA LYS A 131 -8.74 -14.06 -33.35
C LYS A 131 -9.34 -12.66 -33.53
N SER A 132 -9.72 -11.97 -32.45
CA SER A 132 -10.25 -10.60 -32.54
C SER A 132 -9.22 -9.57 -32.99
N ARG A 133 -7.92 -9.80 -32.76
CA ARG A 133 -6.82 -8.98 -33.30
C ARG A 133 -6.46 -9.28 -34.75
N ALA A 134 -6.72 -10.48 -35.24
CA ALA A 134 -6.43 -10.87 -36.63
C ALA A 134 -7.58 -10.56 -37.60
N GLY A 135 -8.78 -10.26 -37.09
CA GLY A 135 -9.95 -9.85 -37.87
C GLY A 135 -10.12 -8.34 -38.06
N ASN A 136 -9.16 -7.53 -37.62
CA ASN A 136 -9.03 -6.09 -37.88
C ASN A 136 -7.75 -5.83 -38.69
#